data_AF-A0A257JAT1-F1
#
_entry.id   AF-A0A257JAT1-F1
#
_cell.length_a   1.000
_cell.length_b   1.000
_cell.length_c   1.000
_cell.angle_alpha   90.00
_cell.angle_beta   90.00
_cell.angle_gamma   90.00
#
_symmetry.space_group_name_H-M   'P 1'
#
loop_
_entity.id
_entity.type
_entity.pdbx_description
1 polymer ?
#
loop_
_entity_poly.entity_id
_entity_poly.type
_entity_poly.pdbx_seq_one_letter_code
_entity_poly.pdbx_strand_id
1 'polypeptide(L)'
;RRHIWISKNAALLEDARRDWAALGGLPIDMQPLAFWKLGTPIAMRDGILFVTYPTLRSGRNDATRLDQILAWAGADFDGVIVFDEAHAMANAAGGEGSRGKVKGSEQGIAGVRLQNLLPRARVLYASATGASDVNNLAYATRLGLWGPETAFANREAFVADIRDGGIAAMELVARDLKSLG
;
A
#
# COMPACT_ATOMS: atom_id res chain seq x y z
N ARG A 1 14.97 0.38 -14.06
CA ARG A 1 13.96 -0.61 -13.56
C ARG A 1 12.66 0.14 -13.22
N ARG A 2 11.49 -0.50 -13.22
CA ARG A 2 10.20 0.15 -12.89
C ARG A 2 9.86 -0.03 -11.41
N HIS A 3 9.43 1.04 -10.75
CA HIS A 3 9.02 1.08 -9.35
C HIS A 3 7.74 1.92 -9.20
N ILE A 4 7.01 1.72 -8.11
CA ILE A 4 5.78 2.46 -7.82
C ILE A 4 5.89 3.07 -6.42
N TRP A 5 5.64 4.37 -6.30
CA TRP A 5 5.58 5.08 -5.02
C TRP A 5 4.17 5.61 -4.82
N ILE A 6 3.45 5.07 -3.85
CA ILE A 6 2.11 5.53 -3.46
C ILE A 6 2.24 6.43 -2.24
N SER A 7 1.69 7.64 -2.28
CA SER A 7 1.71 8.58 -1.14
C SER A 7 0.37 9.29 -0.93
N LYS A 8 0.25 10.07 0.13
CA LYS A 8 -1.00 10.73 0.56
C LYS A 8 -1.51 11.76 -0.43
N ASN A 9 -0.64 12.61 -0.98
CA ASN A 9 -1.02 13.72 -1.84
C ASN A 9 0.13 14.14 -2.77
N ALA A 10 -0.15 15.03 -3.71
CA ALA A 10 0.82 15.48 -4.71
C ALA A 10 1.91 16.43 -4.16
N ALA A 11 1.68 17.08 -3.02
CA ALA A 11 2.67 17.98 -2.42
C ALA A 11 3.89 17.20 -1.88
N LEU A 12 3.71 15.92 -1.53
CA LEU A 12 4.78 15.03 -1.08
C LEU A 12 5.69 14.52 -2.21
N LEU A 13 5.45 14.91 -3.46
CA LEU A 13 6.31 14.51 -4.58
C LEU A 13 7.74 15.03 -4.41
N GLU A 14 7.91 16.28 -3.98
CA GLU A 14 9.25 16.86 -3.80
C GLU A 14 9.98 16.29 -2.59
N ASP A 15 9.25 15.94 -1.52
CA ASP A 15 9.82 15.20 -0.39
C ASP A 15 10.29 13.80 -0.83
N ALA A 16 9.45 13.06 -1.57
CA ALA A 16 9.82 11.74 -2.08
C ALA A 16 11.01 11.80 -3.05
N ARG A 17 11.12 12.85 -3.88
CA ARG A 17 12.28 13.10 -4.75
C ARG A 17 13.54 13.41 -3.96
N ARG A 18 13.45 14.22 -2.91
CA ARG A 18 14.57 14.51 -2.01
C ARG A 18 15.06 13.24 -1.33
N ASP A 19 14.15 12.43 -0.80
CA ASP A 19 14.48 11.20 -0.10
C ASP A 19 15.10 10.18 -1.07
N TRP A 20 14.61 10.10 -2.32
CA TRP A 20 15.25 9.30 -3.37
C TRP A 20 16.64 9.81 -3.74
N ALA A 21 16.82 11.13 -3.85
CA ALA A 21 18.12 11.73 -4.16
C ALA A 21 19.15 11.49 -3.04
N ALA A 22 18.71 11.48 -1.78
CA ALA A 22 19.55 11.13 -0.63
C ALA A 22 20.08 9.67 -0.71
N LEU A 23 19.38 8.78 -1.42
CA LEU A 23 19.81 7.40 -1.69
C LEU A 23 20.66 7.27 -2.97
N GLY A 24 21.04 8.39 -3.59
CA GLY A 24 21.85 8.42 -4.81
C GLY A 24 21.05 8.40 -6.12
N GLY A 25 19.72 8.51 -6.04
CA GLY A 25 18.86 8.66 -7.21
C GLY A 25 18.82 10.07 -7.79
N LEU A 26 18.11 10.25 -8.91
CA LEU A 26 17.86 11.56 -9.51
C LEU A 26 16.38 11.94 -9.37
N PRO A 27 16.03 13.21 -9.10
CA PRO A 27 14.63 13.65 -9.03
C PRO A 27 13.81 13.33 -10.29
N ILE A 28 14.47 13.31 -11.46
CA ILE A 28 13.83 12.98 -12.75
C ILE A 28 13.43 11.51 -12.87
N ASP A 29 13.98 10.63 -12.05
CA ASP A 29 13.58 9.21 -12.03
C ASP A 29 12.13 9.07 -11.58
N MET A 30 11.60 10.04 -10.82
CA MET A 30 10.26 10.00 -10.26
C MET A 30 9.29 10.90 -11.02
N GLN A 31 8.26 10.29 -11.62
CA GLN A 31 7.27 10.99 -12.43
C GLN A 31 5.85 10.76 -11.90
N PRO A 32 5.03 11.82 -11.73
CA PRO A 32 3.66 11.66 -11.25
C PRO A 32 2.76 11.05 -12.35
N LEU A 33 1.94 10.08 -11.98
CA LEU A 33 0.94 9.47 -12.88
C LEU A 33 0.00 10.49 -13.53
N ALA A 34 -0.19 11.65 -12.90
CA ALA A 34 -1.00 12.75 -13.42
C ALA A 34 -0.50 13.28 -14.78
N PHE A 35 0.76 13.06 -15.16
CA PHE A 35 1.29 13.44 -16.48
C PHE A 35 0.66 12.67 -17.63
N TRP A 36 0.10 11.48 -17.35
CA TRP A 36 -0.65 10.70 -18.32
C TRP A 36 -2.14 10.79 -17.99
N LYS A 37 -2.95 11.05 -19.02
CA LYS A 37 -4.41 11.11 -18.88
C LYS A 37 -4.93 9.71 -18.51
N LEU A 38 -6.08 9.65 -17.82
CA LEU A 38 -6.75 8.38 -17.58
C LEU A 38 -7.11 7.71 -18.91
N GLY A 39 -6.82 6.41 -19.04
CA GLY A 39 -7.08 5.63 -20.25
C GLY A 39 -5.99 5.73 -21.32
N THR A 40 -4.94 6.53 -21.12
CA THR A 40 -3.80 6.59 -22.07
C THR A 40 -2.60 5.80 -21.54
N PRO A 41 -1.81 5.11 -22.38
CA PRO A 41 -0.61 4.41 -21.93
C PRO A 41 0.38 5.33 -21.21
N ILE A 42 1.01 4.83 -20.14
CA ILE A 42 2.14 5.50 -19.49
C ILE A 42 3.38 5.25 -20.33
N ALA A 43 3.93 6.31 -20.93
CA ALA A 43 5.06 6.22 -21.89
C ALA A 43 6.44 6.11 -21.21
N MET A 44 6.49 6.23 -19.88
CA MET A 44 7.72 6.09 -19.09
C MET A 44 8.25 4.65 -19.20
N ARG A 45 9.50 4.46 -19.62
CA ARG A 45 10.07 3.09 -19.81
C ARG A 45 10.55 2.46 -18.50
N ASP A 46 11.13 3.29 -17.64
CA ASP A 46 11.72 2.93 -16.36
C ASP A 46 11.76 4.14 -15.41
N GLY A 47 12.04 3.89 -14.14
CA GLY A 47 12.01 4.86 -13.04
C GLY A 47 10.89 4.56 -12.04
N ILE A 48 10.47 5.58 -11.29
CA ILE A 48 9.51 5.52 -10.20
C ILE A 48 8.23 6.25 -10.60
N LEU A 49 7.13 5.52 -10.70
CA LEU A 49 5.81 6.11 -10.92
C LEU A 49 5.25 6.59 -9.58
N PHE A 50 5.14 7.90 -9.39
CA PHE A 50 4.53 8.50 -8.21
C PHE A 50 3.01 8.58 -8.37
N VAL A 51 2.28 8.06 -7.40
CA VAL A 51 0.82 7.97 -7.41
C VAL A 51 0.29 8.40 -6.06
N THR A 52 -0.83 9.11 -6.01
CA THR A 52 -1.50 9.41 -4.74
C THR A 52 -2.57 8.35 -4.44
N TYR A 53 -2.88 8.08 -3.16
CA TYR A 53 -4.00 7.18 -2.82
C TYR A 53 -5.33 7.60 -3.48
N PRO A 54 -5.74 8.89 -3.49
CA PRO A 54 -6.91 9.32 -4.26
C PRO A 54 -6.82 9.01 -5.76
N THR A 55 -5.63 9.19 -6.37
CA THR A 55 -5.43 8.84 -7.78
C THR A 55 -5.57 7.33 -8.00
N LEU A 56 -4.93 6.51 -7.17
CA LEU A 56 -4.95 5.04 -7.29
C LEU A 56 -6.37 4.48 -7.35
N ARG A 57 -7.27 4.96 -6.48
CA ARG A 57 -8.67 4.49 -6.42
C ARG A 57 -9.59 5.10 -7.50
N SER A 58 -9.11 6.06 -8.27
CA SER A 58 -9.96 6.80 -9.22
C SER A 58 -10.12 6.07 -10.55
N GLY A 59 -11.24 6.33 -11.21
CA GLY A 59 -11.59 5.73 -12.50
C GLY A 59 -12.94 6.22 -13.01
N ARG A 60 -13.27 5.78 -14.21
CA ARG A 60 -14.58 5.90 -14.87
C ARG A 60 -14.99 4.50 -15.32
N ASN A 61 -16.23 4.35 -15.81
CA ASN A 61 -16.76 3.05 -16.24
C ASN A 61 -15.90 2.33 -17.29
N ASP A 62 -15.16 3.08 -18.10
CA ASP A 62 -14.35 2.59 -19.22
C ASP A 62 -12.84 2.45 -18.89
N ALA A 63 -12.36 3.05 -17.79
CA ALA A 63 -10.93 3.03 -17.44
C ALA A 63 -10.69 3.34 -15.97
N THR A 64 -9.79 2.60 -15.31
CA THR A 64 -9.33 2.90 -13.94
C THR A 64 -7.84 3.25 -13.91
N ARG A 65 -7.43 4.04 -12.90
CA ARG A 65 -5.99 4.31 -12.67
C ARG A 65 -5.24 3.04 -12.25
N LEU A 66 -5.89 2.13 -11.54
CA LEU A 66 -5.33 0.82 -11.21
C LEU A 66 -4.98 0.03 -12.48
N ASP A 67 -5.90 -0.10 -13.43
CA ASP A 67 -5.64 -0.84 -14.69
C ASP A 67 -4.53 -0.20 -15.51
N GLN A 68 -4.48 1.14 -15.54
CA GLN A 68 -3.41 1.89 -16.21
C GLN A 68 -2.03 1.61 -15.59
N ILE A 69 -1.95 1.55 -14.25
CA ILE A 69 -0.72 1.20 -13.52
C ILE A 69 -0.34 -0.25 -13.80
N LEU A 70 -1.29 -1.19 -13.77
CA LEU A 70 -1.04 -2.61 -14.02
C LEU A 70 -0.55 -2.86 -15.45
N ALA A 71 -1.15 -2.19 -16.44
CA ALA A 71 -0.70 -2.26 -17.84
C ALA A 71 0.73 -1.75 -18.00
N TRP A 72 1.11 -0.68 -17.27
CA TRP A 72 2.47 -0.16 -17.26
C TRP A 72 3.45 -1.03 -16.49
N ALA A 73 3.05 -1.62 -15.37
CA ALA A 73 3.88 -2.52 -14.58
C ALA A 73 4.20 -3.79 -15.38
N GLY A 74 3.20 -4.35 -16.06
CA GLY A 74 3.27 -5.62 -16.76
C GLY A 74 3.19 -6.82 -15.81
N ALA A 75 2.84 -7.98 -16.35
CA ALA A 75 2.69 -9.22 -15.57
C ALA A 75 3.99 -9.64 -14.85
N ASP A 76 5.13 -9.23 -15.40
CA ASP A 76 6.44 -9.60 -14.92
C ASP A 76 7.06 -8.63 -13.90
N PHE A 77 6.31 -7.63 -13.44
CA PHE A 77 6.80 -6.62 -12.52
C PHE A 77 7.38 -7.22 -11.22
N ASP A 78 8.67 -7.01 -11.00
CA ASP A 78 9.45 -7.42 -9.82
C ASP A 78 10.03 -6.21 -9.05
N GLY A 79 9.53 -5.02 -9.38
CA GLY A 79 9.93 -3.76 -8.77
C GLY A 79 9.52 -3.64 -7.30
N VAL A 80 9.75 -2.46 -6.76
CA VAL A 80 9.31 -2.11 -5.40
C VAL A 80 8.03 -1.29 -5.50
N ILE A 81 7.06 -1.61 -4.66
CA ILE A 81 5.88 -0.81 -4.37
C ILE A 81 6.08 -0.22 -2.98
N VAL A 82 6.26 1.11 -2.91
CA VAL A 82 6.32 1.85 -1.66
C VAL A 82 4.92 2.35 -1.36
N PHE A 83 4.38 1.98 -0.20
CA PHE A 83 3.20 2.60 0.40
C PHE A 83 3.68 3.56 1.48
N ASP A 84 3.89 4.81 1.08
CA ASP A 84 4.18 5.92 1.97
C ASP A 84 2.90 6.43 2.62
N GLU A 85 2.96 6.74 3.91
CA GLU A 85 1.80 6.95 4.77
C GLU A 85 0.79 5.79 4.70
N ALA A 86 1.29 4.54 4.81
CA ALA A 86 0.51 3.32 4.61
C ALA A 86 -0.76 3.22 5.47
N HIS A 87 -0.80 3.92 6.61
CA HIS A 87 -2.02 4.04 7.43
C HIS A 87 -3.22 4.63 6.67
N ALA A 88 -3.01 5.33 5.56
CA ALA A 88 -4.08 5.79 4.67
C ALA A 88 -4.86 4.64 4.00
N MET A 89 -4.32 3.42 4.01
CA MET A 89 -5.00 2.19 3.58
C MET A 89 -5.76 1.47 4.71
N ALA A 90 -5.82 2.06 5.90
CA ALA A 90 -6.61 1.53 7.01
C ALA A 90 -8.06 1.23 6.57
N ASN A 91 -8.67 0.24 7.23
CA ASN A 91 -10.01 -0.25 6.88
C ASN A 91 -10.13 -0.85 5.47
N ALA A 92 -9.04 -1.32 4.84
CA ALA A 92 -9.09 -1.99 3.54
C ALA A 92 -10.08 -3.17 3.50
N ALA A 93 -10.18 -3.92 4.60
CA ALA A 93 -11.05 -5.08 4.73
C ALA A 93 -12.38 -4.76 5.47
N GLY A 94 -12.69 -3.47 5.68
CA GLY A 94 -13.84 -3.05 6.47
C GLY A 94 -13.70 -3.39 7.96
N GLY A 95 -14.76 -3.16 8.71
CA GLY A 95 -14.81 -3.44 10.15
C GLY A 95 -16.24 -3.47 10.69
N GLU A 96 -16.37 -3.73 11.99
CA GLU A 96 -17.63 -3.58 12.72
C GLU A 96 -17.60 -2.27 13.50
N GLY A 97 -18.49 -1.34 13.11
CA GLY A 97 -18.69 -0.09 13.84
C GLY A 97 -19.91 -0.18 14.76
N SER A 98 -20.09 0.82 15.63
CA SER A 98 -21.27 0.95 16.53
C SER A 98 -22.63 0.99 15.81
N ARG A 99 -22.63 1.06 14.47
CA ARG A 99 -23.81 1.05 13.59
C ARG A 99 -23.82 -0.11 12.58
N GLY A 100 -23.00 -1.15 12.76
CA GLY A 100 -22.94 -2.34 11.90
C GLY A 100 -21.69 -2.47 11.02
N LYS A 101 -21.71 -3.38 10.04
CA LYS A 101 -20.58 -3.64 9.11
C LYS A 101 -20.28 -2.39 8.27
N VAL A 102 -19.03 -1.92 8.35
CA VAL A 102 -18.50 -0.79 7.59
C VAL A 102 -17.80 -1.32 6.34
N LYS A 103 -18.21 -0.81 5.16
CA LYS A 103 -17.57 -1.13 3.89
C LYS A 103 -16.10 -0.71 3.91
N GLY A 104 -15.22 -1.52 3.32
CA GLY A 104 -13.80 -1.21 3.25
C GLY A 104 -13.52 0.11 2.53
N SER A 105 -12.47 0.81 2.97
CA SER A 105 -11.98 2.03 2.33
C SER A 105 -11.64 1.76 0.87
N GLU A 106 -12.18 2.54 -0.08
CA GLU A 106 -11.84 2.41 -1.50
C GLU A 106 -10.33 2.55 -1.74
N GLN A 107 -9.66 3.39 -0.94
CA GLN A 107 -8.20 3.56 -1.00
C GLN A 107 -7.50 2.28 -0.54
N GLY A 108 -7.93 1.71 0.58
CA GLY A 108 -7.39 0.45 1.10
C GLY A 108 -7.62 -0.72 0.16
N ILE A 109 -8.83 -0.84 -0.41
CA ILE A 109 -9.17 -1.86 -1.40
C ILE A 109 -8.27 -1.73 -2.64
N ALA A 110 -8.11 -0.52 -3.18
CA ALA A 110 -7.26 -0.31 -4.36
C ALA A 110 -5.78 -0.64 -4.07
N GLY A 111 -5.27 -0.25 -2.90
CA GLY A 111 -3.92 -0.59 -2.45
C GLY A 111 -3.69 -2.10 -2.31
N VAL A 112 -4.62 -2.82 -1.66
CA VAL A 112 -4.57 -4.28 -1.53
C VAL A 112 -4.70 -4.98 -2.89
N ARG A 113 -5.56 -4.50 -3.78
CA ARG A 113 -5.68 -5.05 -5.14
C ARG A 113 -4.39 -4.89 -5.93
N LEU A 114 -3.73 -3.73 -5.86
CA LEU A 114 -2.46 -3.48 -6.56
C LEU A 114 -1.39 -4.51 -6.16
N GLN A 115 -1.15 -4.70 -4.87
CA GLN A 115 -0.15 -5.64 -4.39
C GLN A 115 -0.51 -7.10 -4.68
N ASN A 116 -1.79 -7.47 -4.70
CA ASN A 116 -2.21 -8.83 -5.04
C ASN A 116 -2.06 -9.13 -6.54
N LEU A 117 -2.35 -8.14 -7.39
CA LEU A 117 -2.22 -8.26 -8.85
C LEU A 117 -0.77 -8.15 -9.35
N LEU A 118 0.15 -7.71 -8.49
CA LEU A 118 1.60 -7.69 -8.73
C LEU A 118 2.31 -8.63 -7.73
N PRO A 119 2.13 -9.96 -7.86
CA PRO A 119 2.57 -10.92 -6.84
C PRO A 119 4.08 -10.90 -6.60
N ARG A 120 4.89 -10.62 -7.64
CA ARG A 120 6.36 -10.60 -7.57
C ARG A 120 6.94 -9.25 -7.12
N ALA A 121 6.10 -8.23 -6.93
CA ALA A 121 6.56 -6.96 -6.39
C ALA A 121 7.03 -7.13 -4.94
N ARG A 122 8.13 -6.46 -4.60
CA ARG A 122 8.51 -6.23 -3.20
C ARG A 122 7.70 -5.06 -2.67
N VAL A 123 7.25 -5.14 -1.41
CA VAL A 123 6.40 -4.11 -0.81
C VAL A 123 7.10 -3.51 0.40
N LEU A 124 7.15 -2.18 0.46
CA LEU A 124 7.57 -1.40 1.61
C LEU A 124 6.35 -0.64 2.15
N TYR A 125 6.02 -0.82 3.42
CA TYR A 125 5.00 -0.02 4.10
C TYR A 125 5.69 0.99 5.03
N ALA A 126 5.67 2.27 4.68
CA ALA A 126 6.18 3.34 5.54
C ALA A 126 4.99 4.01 6.26
N SER A 127 5.00 4.01 7.59
CA SER A 127 3.93 4.62 8.39
C SER A 127 4.41 4.96 9.79
N ALA A 128 4.13 6.18 10.25
CA ALA A 128 4.43 6.61 11.62
C ALA A 128 3.37 6.16 12.65
N THR A 129 2.16 5.80 12.20
CA THR A 129 0.98 5.61 13.08
C THR A 129 0.26 4.27 12.89
N GLY A 130 0.83 3.35 12.10
CA GLY A 130 0.19 2.11 11.66
C GLY A 130 -0.22 1.14 12.78
N ALA A 131 0.40 1.21 13.96
CA ALA A 131 0.20 0.28 15.08
C ALA A 131 -0.76 0.79 16.18
N SER A 132 -1.61 1.77 15.87
CA SER A 132 -2.57 2.34 16.85
C SER A 132 -3.85 1.52 17.04
N ASP A 133 -4.27 0.73 16.04
CA ASP A 133 -5.37 -0.24 16.11
C ASP A 133 -5.03 -1.45 15.23
N VAL A 134 -5.23 -2.66 15.74
CA VAL A 134 -4.96 -3.92 15.02
C VAL A 134 -5.70 -4.00 13.69
N ASN A 135 -6.90 -3.41 13.61
CA ASN A 135 -7.70 -3.40 12.39
C ASN A 135 -7.02 -2.61 11.26
N ASN A 136 -6.14 -1.68 11.62
CA ASN A 136 -5.39 -0.89 10.65
C ASN A 136 -4.33 -1.74 9.96
N LEU A 137 -3.88 -2.86 10.51
CA LEU A 137 -2.87 -3.72 9.86
C LEU A 137 -3.42 -4.52 8.67
N ALA A 138 -4.72 -4.45 8.39
CA ALA A 138 -5.37 -5.18 7.29
C ALA A 138 -4.76 -4.90 5.89
N TYR A 139 -4.09 -3.76 5.70
CA TYR A 139 -3.42 -3.44 4.43
C TYR A 139 -2.05 -4.10 4.27
N ALA A 140 -1.43 -4.54 5.37
CA ALA A 140 -0.07 -5.05 5.44
C ALA A 140 -0.02 -6.57 5.15
N THR A 141 -0.76 -7.01 4.14
CA THR A 141 -0.99 -8.43 3.83
C THR A 141 0.29 -9.19 3.46
N ARG A 142 1.35 -8.49 3.06
CA ARG A 142 2.65 -9.09 2.69
C ARG A 142 3.60 -9.33 3.87
N LEU A 143 3.23 -8.92 5.08
CA LEU A 143 4.06 -9.13 6.27
C LEU A 143 3.89 -10.53 6.89
N GLY A 144 3.02 -11.37 6.34
CA GLY A 144 2.81 -12.73 6.87
C GLY A 144 2.19 -12.74 8.27
N LEU A 145 1.38 -11.73 8.59
CA LEU A 145 0.70 -11.63 9.89
C LEU A 145 -0.37 -12.70 10.08
N TRP A 146 -0.93 -13.23 9.00
CA TRP A 146 -1.91 -14.32 9.01
C TRP A 146 -1.89 -15.06 7.66
N GLY A 147 -2.53 -16.23 7.63
CA GLY A 147 -2.61 -17.10 6.46
C GLY A 147 -1.75 -18.36 6.58
N PRO A 148 -1.59 -19.12 5.48
CA PRO A 148 -0.78 -20.33 5.47
C PRO A 148 0.63 -20.07 6.01
N GLU A 149 1.15 -21.01 6.81
CA GLU A 149 2.50 -20.94 7.40
C GLU A 149 2.73 -19.81 8.41
N THR A 150 1.67 -19.18 8.92
CA THR A 150 1.73 -18.16 9.97
C THR A 150 1.07 -18.64 11.27
N ALA A 151 1.27 -17.91 12.36
CA ALA A 151 0.65 -18.23 13.66
C ALA A 151 -0.88 -18.10 13.67
N PHE A 152 -1.46 -17.35 12.73
CA PHE A 152 -2.89 -17.06 12.68
C PHE A 152 -3.50 -17.53 11.37
N ALA A 153 -4.52 -18.39 11.43
CA ALA A 153 -5.13 -18.97 10.23
C ALA A 153 -5.76 -17.91 9.29
N ASN A 154 -6.32 -16.84 9.85
CA ASN A 154 -6.93 -15.74 9.11
C ASN A 154 -6.85 -14.42 9.91
N ARG A 155 -7.28 -13.33 9.28
CA ARG A 155 -7.26 -11.99 9.88
C ARG A 155 -8.14 -11.91 11.12
N GLU A 156 -9.32 -12.53 11.08
CA GLU A 156 -10.28 -12.48 12.19
C GLU A 156 -9.69 -13.08 13.47
N ALA A 157 -9.00 -14.21 13.35
CA ALA A 157 -8.26 -14.85 14.44
C ALA A 157 -7.13 -13.94 14.96
N PHE A 158 -6.33 -13.37 14.06
CA PHE A 158 -5.28 -12.41 14.44
C PHE A 158 -5.85 -11.20 15.20
N VAL A 159 -6.93 -10.60 14.71
CA VAL A 159 -7.55 -9.43 15.34
C VAL A 159 -8.14 -9.78 16.72
N ALA A 160 -8.79 -10.94 16.86
CA ALA A 160 -9.36 -11.40 18.12
C ALA A 160 -8.27 -11.59 19.18
N ASP A 161 -7.23 -12.38 18.88
CA ASP A 161 -6.18 -12.71 19.82
C ASP A 161 -5.38 -11.47 20.28
N ILE A 162 -5.10 -10.54 19.35
CA ILE A 162 -4.40 -9.28 19.69
C ILE A 162 -5.29 -8.35 20.53
N ARG A 163 -6.61 -8.37 20.35
CA ARG A 163 -7.54 -7.61 21.21
C ARG A 163 -7.59 -8.19 22.62
N ASP A 164 -7.65 -9.51 22.75
CA ASP A 164 -7.66 -10.19 24.04
C ASP A 164 -6.34 -9.98 24.80
N GLY A 165 -5.21 -9.94 24.09
CA GLY A 165 -3.90 -9.65 24.66
C GLY A 165 -3.62 -8.17 24.98
N GLY A 166 -4.51 -7.25 24.58
CA GLY A 166 -4.41 -5.82 24.87
C GLY A 166 -3.14 -5.14 24.31
N ILE A 167 -2.73 -4.04 24.95
CA ILE A 167 -1.61 -3.19 24.49
C ILE A 167 -0.29 -3.98 24.42
N ALA A 168 -0.05 -4.88 25.38
CA ALA A 168 1.19 -5.68 25.42
C ALA A 168 1.34 -6.61 24.20
N ALA A 169 0.25 -7.22 23.73
CA ALA A 169 0.26 -8.04 22.51
C ALA A 169 0.49 -7.18 21.25
N MET A 170 -0.12 -5.99 21.20
CA MET A 170 0.11 -5.04 20.10
C MET A 170 1.56 -4.55 20.04
N GLU A 171 2.17 -4.25 21.19
CA GLU A 171 3.59 -3.86 21.26
C GLU A 171 4.51 -4.99 20.81
N LEU A 172 4.19 -6.24 21.15
CA LEU A 172 4.93 -7.42 20.70
C LEU A 172 4.86 -7.55 19.17
N VAL A 173 3.66 -7.46 18.58
CA VAL A 173 3.49 -7.49 17.12
C VAL A 173 4.23 -6.34 16.46
N ALA A 174 4.11 -5.11 16.97
CA ALA A 174 4.80 -3.95 16.41
C ALA A 174 6.33 -4.12 16.48
N ARG A 175 6.85 -4.70 17.56
CA ARG A 175 8.27 -5.02 17.72
C ARG A 175 8.72 -6.10 16.73
N ASP A 176 7.94 -7.16 16.58
CA ASP A 176 8.26 -8.26 15.69
C ASP A 176 8.19 -7.81 14.23
N LEU A 177 7.18 -7.00 13.85
CA LEU A 177 7.11 -6.34 12.54
C LEU A 177 8.34 -5.47 12.27
N LYS A 178 8.78 -4.69 13.25
CA LYS A 178 10.00 -3.89 13.14
C LYS A 178 11.26 -4.75 12.97
N SER A 179 11.28 -5.95 13.56
CA SER A 179 12.42 -6.88 13.41
C SER A 179 12.48 -7.57 12.05
N LEU A 180 11.34 -7.68 11.36
CA LEU A 180 11.22 -8.30 10.04
C LEU A 180 11.66 -7.37 8.90
N GLY A 181 11.83 -6.06 9.15
CA GLY A 181 12.39 -5.08 8.21
C GLY A 181 11.65 -3.76 8.17
#